data_AF-A0A9J6FUC2-F1
#
_entry.id   AF-A0A9J6FUC2-F1
#
_cell.length_a   1.000
_cell.length_b   1.000
_cell.length_c   1.000
_cell.angle_alpha   90.00
_cell.angle_beta   90.00
_cell.angle_gamma   90.00
#
_symmetry.space_group_name_H-M   'P 1'
#
loop_
_entity.id
_entity.type
_entity.pdbx_description
1 polymer ?
#
loop_
_entity_poly.entity_id
_entity_poly.type
_entity_poly.pdbx_seq_one_letter_code
_entity_poly.pdbx_strand_id
1 'polypeptide(L)'
;MIGLKSNNLSSLLLLRRSSLECPGAKNKIIRVGKASFDWLETLKEKVGEPHGSPASGGNIWLLGEDAGISGVVGLTNCLRLETQDSRISCIDMILFGHIDVLDSHPVPVCLAALFPLHIIFFLLLNSSAKVLHLFLLQLNVATNAMSDCFLGLEFSGRDPLGRRVMGAVPRHGMATVVPVDPAFLWEVPESWSLEEASTVPVAYLTAYYALLVRGNMEPGESVLVHSGSGGVGQAAISIALSMGCTVFTTVATTEKRNFLKRRFPQLQDCHFANSRDVTFEKHVLRETKGKGVDLVLNSLAEEKLQASVRCLAQGGRFLEIGEFDLSTNSALGLSAFYKNVTFHGIQLHALFSEDPKKSRGKQRVADLLHRGIISGAVKPLNTNLFPREKAEDAFRFVASGKHVGKVILEVLRVALVENQSVDDFRTVFNPKAQGTLWLDKLSRELCPALDHFVVFSSVTTNRGNVGQTNYGYANSIVERICERREANGLPGLAIQWGVVGDVGVAYNAAGPNAEFCGLHWQLPGIYLQGADILVFLNTGAKDCSVNIS
;
A
#
# COMPACT_ATOMS: atom_id res chain seq x y z
N MET A 1 48.96 -18.47 4.03
CA MET A 1 47.75 -18.12 3.26
C MET A 1 47.46 -19.30 2.36
N ILE A 2 46.36 -20.02 2.56
CA ILE A 2 45.94 -21.10 1.69
C ILE A 2 44.52 -20.73 1.25
N GLY A 3 44.34 -20.49 -0.04
CA GLY A 3 43.06 -20.19 -0.64
C GLY A 3 42.69 -21.31 -1.60
N LEU A 4 41.55 -21.96 -1.36
CA LEU A 4 40.93 -22.83 -2.35
C LEU A 4 39.89 -21.98 -3.09
N LYS A 5 40.09 -21.80 -4.40
CA LYS A 5 39.19 -21.04 -5.27
C LYS A 5 38.20 -22.05 -5.86
N SER A 6 37.01 -22.17 -5.29
CA SER A 6 36.03 -23.12 -5.81
C SER A 6 35.36 -22.59 -7.09
N ASN A 7 35.09 -21.28 -7.21
CA ASN A 7 34.46 -20.66 -8.39
C ASN A 7 34.56 -19.11 -8.32
N ASN A 8 34.25 -18.39 -9.40
CA ASN A 8 34.38 -16.92 -9.57
C ASN A 8 33.54 -16.02 -8.61
N LEU A 9 32.83 -16.58 -7.63
CA LEU A 9 31.88 -15.85 -6.76
C LEU A 9 32.21 -15.92 -5.26
N SER A 10 33.10 -16.82 -4.81
CA SER A 10 33.46 -16.92 -3.39
C SER A 10 34.92 -17.36 -3.20
N SER A 11 35.53 -16.92 -2.10
CA SER A 11 36.90 -17.31 -1.73
C SER A 11 36.94 -17.58 -0.23
N LEU A 12 37.24 -18.82 0.15
CA LEU A 12 37.46 -19.20 1.55
C LEU A 12 38.87 -18.74 1.97
N LEU A 13 38.94 -17.85 2.97
CA LEU A 13 40.17 -17.32 3.53
C LEU A 13 40.39 -17.86 4.95
N LEU A 14 41.27 -18.86 5.08
CA LEU A 14 41.76 -19.30 6.38
C LEU A 14 42.88 -18.36 6.84
N LEU A 15 42.53 -17.39 7.68
CA LEU A 15 43.48 -16.48 8.31
C LEU A 15 44.00 -17.10 9.61
N ARG A 16 45.27 -17.51 9.62
CA ARG A 16 46.01 -17.73 10.86
C ARG A 16 46.19 -16.36 11.52
N ARG A 17 45.77 -16.23 12.78
CA ARG A 17 45.98 -15.02 13.58
C ARG A 17 47.48 -14.73 13.66
N SER A 18 47.95 -13.77 12.89
CA SER A 18 49.23 -13.10 13.09
C SER A 18 48.96 -11.61 13.21
N SER A 19 49.26 -11.08 14.39
CA SER A 19 49.28 -9.64 14.69
C SER A 19 50.29 -8.95 13.78
N LEU A 20 49.85 -8.39 12.66
CA LEU A 20 50.66 -7.52 11.79
C LEU A 20 49.76 -6.41 11.22
N GLU A 21 50.02 -5.19 11.66
CA GLU A 21 49.46 -3.97 11.08
C GLU A 21 50.05 -3.74 9.69
N CYS A 22 49.18 -3.58 8.67
CA CYS A 22 49.61 -3.11 7.34
C CYS A 22 49.47 -1.58 7.26
N PRO A 23 50.54 -0.83 6.97
CA PRO A 23 50.47 0.61 6.77
C PRO A 23 50.08 0.93 5.32
N GLY A 24 48.93 1.60 5.10
CA GLY A 24 48.67 2.30 3.83
C GLY A 24 47.23 2.28 3.28
N ALA A 25 46.38 1.30 3.64
CA ALA A 25 44.97 1.29 3.23
C ALA A 25 44.08 1.61 4.44
N LYS A 26 43.43 2.78 4.47
CA LYS A 26 42.42 3.11 5.48
C LYS A 26 41.14 2.29 5.23
N ASN A 27 41.22 0.98 5.43
CA ASN A 27 40.06 0.10 5.37
C ASN A 27 39.10 0.46 6.50
N LYS A 28 37.86 0.81 6.17
CA LYS A 28 36.83 1.18 7.14
C LYS A 28 36.06 -0.08 7.52
N ILE A 29 36.27 -0.60 8.73
CA ILE A 29 35.51 -1.74 9.24
C ILE A 29 34.27 -1.22 9.98
N ILE A 30 33.11 -1.80 9.69
CA ILE A 30 31.84 -1.56 10.37
C ILE A 30 31.38 -2.89 10.97
N ARG A 31 31.18 -2.90 12.29
CA ARG A 31 30.73 -4.08 13.03
C ARG A 31 29.21 -4.10 13.03
N VAL A 32 28.62 -5.16 12.49
CA VAL A 32 27.17 -5.31 12.28
C VAL A 32 26.66 -6.37 13.25
N GLY A 33 26.01 -5.91 14.31
CA GLY A 33 25.33 -6.75 15.30
C GLY A 33 23.85 -6.95 14.98
N LYS A 34 23.28 -8.08 15.40
CA LYS A 34 21.96 -8.55 14.96
C LYS A 34 20.78 -7.67 15.35
N ALA A 35 20.80 -7.06 16.55
CA ALA A 35 19.57 -6.51 17.17
C ALA A 35 19.66 -5.05 17.63
N SER A 36 20.86 -4.48 17.80
CA SER A 36 20.98 -3.12 18.34
C SER A 36 20.84 -2.04 17.25
N PHE A 37 21.23 -2.35 16.01
CA PHE A 37 21.22 -1.44 14.86
C PHE A 37 22.00 -0.13 15.04
N ASP A 38 22.83 -0.01 16.09
CA ASP A 38 23.64 1.19 16.36
C ASP A 38 24.65 1.49 15.23
N TRP A 39 24.97 0.46 14.45
CA TRP A 39 25.84 0.52 13.28
C TRP A 39 25.20 1.22 12.08
N LEU A 40 23.87 1.44 12.08
CA LEU A 40 23.15 2.00 10.94
C LEU A 40 23.54 3.45 10.65
N GLU A 41 23.67 4.28 11.68
CA GLU A 41 24.09 5.69 11.49
C GLU A 41 25.55 5.77 11.02
N THR A 42 26.43 4.95 11.59
CA THR A 42 27.82 4.83 11.13
C THR A 42 27.91 4.31 9.68
N LEU A 43 26.98 3.45 9.27
CA LEU A 43 26.88 2.98 7.90
C LEU A 43 26.46 4.11 6.95
N LYS A 44 25.41 4.86 7.30
CA LYS A 44 24.93 6.01 6.50
C LYS A 44 26.01 7.06 6.32
N GLU A 45 26.68 7.45 7.39
CA GLU A 45 27.78 8.44 7.35
C GLU A 45 28.88 8.02 6.37
N LYS A 46 29.26 6.74 6.38
CA LYS A 46 30.34 6.21 5.55
C LYS A 46 29.92 5.95 4.10
N VAL A 47 28.64 5.69 3.86
CA VAL A 47 28.06 5.49 2.52
C VAL A 47 27.78 6.82 1.82
N GLY A 48 27.38 7.86 2.56
CA GLY A 48 27.09 9.20 2.04
C GLY A 48 28.31 10.08 1.73
N GLU A 49 29.54 9.59 1.94
CA GLU A 49 30.76 10.35 1.60
C GLU A 49 30.93 10.46 0.07
N PRO A 50 31.01 11.68 -0.52
CA PRO A 50 31.08 11.86 -1.96
C PRO A 50 32.33 11.22 -2.58
N HIS A 51 32.15 10.56 -3.72
CA HIS A 51 33.23 9.98 -4.52
C HIS A 51 34.30 11.04 -4.85
N GLY A 52 35.52 10.85 -4.35
CA GLY A 52 36.66 11.73 -4.63
C GLY A 52 37.22 12.53 -3.44
N SER A 53 36.66 12.36 -2.23
CA SER A 53 37.29 12.88 -1.00
C SER A 53 38.66 12.23 -0.76
N PRO A 54 39.68 12.95 -0.24
CA PRO A 54 40.98 12.36 0.13
C PRO A 54 40.88 11.28 1.23
N ALA A 55 39.71 11.09 1.84
CA ALA A 55 39.38 9.99 2.75
C ALA A 55 38.61 8.81 2.11
N SER A 56 38.22 8.91 0.83
CA SER A 56 37.36 7.93 0.13
C SER A 56 38.14 6.80 -0.54
N GLY A 57 39.43 6.59 -0.26
CA GLY A 57 40.25 5.59 -0.97
C GLY A 57 40.19 4.15 -0.44
N GLY A 58 39.49 3.89 0.67
CA GLY A 58 39.53 2.60 1.38
C GLY A 58 38.30 1.72 1.16
N ASN A 59 38.50 0.40 1.20
CA ASN A 59 37.40 -0.57 1.17
C ASN A 59 36.55 -0.46 2.45
N ILE A 60 35.22 -0.56 2.30
CA ILE A 60 34.27 -0.61 3.43
C ILE A 60 33.97 -2.08 3.72
N TRP A 61 34.32 -2.54 4.92
CA TRP A 61 34.15 -3.93 5.33
C TRP A 61 33.06 -4.03 6.40
N LEU A 62 31.95 -4.70 6.08
CA LEU A 62 30.90 -5.04 7.03
C LEU A 62 31.24 -6.37 7.69
N LEU A 63 31.52 -6.36 8.99
CA LEU A 63 31.87 -7.54 9.77
C LEU A 63 30.68 -7.98 10.63
N GLY A 64 30.17 -9.19 10.41
CA GLY A 64 29.17 -9.79 11.28
C GLY A 64 29.77 -10.18 12.63
N GLU A 65 29.23 -9.66 13.74
CA GLU A 65 29.73 -10.00 15.09
C GLU A 65 29.06 -11.23 15.70
N ASP A 66 27.86 -11.57 15.24
CA ASP A 66 27.09 -12.71 15.74
C ASP A 66 27.56 -14.00 15.07
N ALA A 67 28.31 -14.81 15.84
CA ALA A 67 28.85 -16.10 15.40
C ALA A 67 27.77 -17.00 14.78
N GLY A 68 27.79 -17.11 13.45
CA GLY A 68 26.93 -17.98 12.66
C GLY A 68 25.47 -17.52 12.47
N ILE A 69 25.10 -16.28 12.82
CA ILE A 69 23.73 -15.76 12.60
C ILE A 69 23.71 -14.29 12.18
N SER A 70 24.64 -13.90 11.30
CA SER A 70 24.72 -12.53 10.79
C SER A 70 23.88 -12.34 9.52
N GLY A 71 23.19 -11.19 9.42
CA GLY A 71 22.45 -10.77 8.22
C GLY A 71 23.30 -10.02 7.19
N VAL A 72 24.62 -9.95 7.41
CA VAL A 72 25.52 -9.03 6.69
C VAL A 72 25.61 -9.32 5.19
N VAL A 73 25.41 -10.57 4.77
CA VAL A 73 25.45 -10.97 3.36
C VAL A 73 24.30 -10.32 2.58
N GLY A 74 23.05 -10.52 3.02
CA GLY A 74 21.89 -9.89 2.37
C GLY A 74 21.90 -8.36 2.43
N LEU A 75 22.38 -7.80 3.54
CA LEU A 75 22.60 -6.35 3.68
C LEU A 75 23.55 -5.81 2.60
N THR A 76 24.68 -6.49 2.40
CA THR A 76 25.74 -6.05 1.46
C THR A 76 25.27 -6.13 0.01
N ASN A 77 24.50 -7.17 -0.34
CA ASN A 77 24.00 -7.33 -1.70
C ASN A 77 22.98 -6.25 -2.07
N CYS A 78 22.08 -5.87 -1.16
CA CYS A 78 21.18 -4.74 -1.37
C CYS A 78 21.93 -3.40 -1.45
N LEU A 79 22.87 -3.16 -0.52
CA LEU A 79 23.65 -1.91 -0.48
C LEU A 79 24.47 -1.68 -1.74
N ARG A 80 25.12 -2.72 -2.28
CA ARG A 80 25.93 -2.63 -3.50
C ARG A 80 25.11 -2.17 -4.72
N LEU A 81 23.88 -2.64 -4.84
CA LEU A 81 22.98 -2.21 -5.92
C LEU A 81 22.48 -0.78 -5.69
N GLU A 82 22.22 -0.44 -4.44
CA GLU A 82 21.68 0.85 -4.06
C GLU A 82 22.69 1.99 -4.25
N THR A 83 23.95 1.78 -3.86
CA THR A 83 25.01 2.81 -3.94
C THR A 83 25.82 2.73 -5.23
N GLN A 84 25.71 1.62 -5.96
CA GLN A 84 26.60 1.25 -7.08
C GLN A 84 28.10 1.22 -6.70
N ASP A 85 28.41 1.08 -5.40
CA ASP A 85 29.77 1.10 -4.89
C ASP A 85 30.35 -0.31 -4.73
N SER A 86 31.25 -0.69 -5.65
CA SER A 86 31.92 -2.00 -5.64
C SER A 86 32.91 -2.19 -4.50
N ARG A 87 33.21 -1.16 -3.70
CA ARG A 87 34.17 -1.21 -2.58
C ARG A 87 33.54 -1.73 -1.29
N ILE A 88 32.21 -1.80 -1.21
CA ILE A 88 31.50 -2.37 -0.07
C ILE A 88 31.66 -3.89 -0.12
N SER A 89 32.20 -4.48 0.93
CA SER A 89 32.38 -5.93 1.06
C SER A 89 32.02 -6.38 2.47
N CYS A 90 31.61 -7.63 2.63
CA CYS A 90 31.34 -8.21 3.94
C CYS A 90 32.30 -9.33 4.30
N ILE A 91 32.50 -9.51 5.60
CA ILE A 91 33.16 -10.66 6.23
C ILE A 91 32.12 -11.29 7.15
N ASP A 92 31.70 -12.50 6.81
CA ASP A 92 30.79 -13.33 7.60
C ASP A 92 31.60 -14.49 8.20
N MET A 93 31.55 -14.67 9.52
CA MET A 93 32.28 -15.74 10.20
C MET A 93 31.40 -16.99 10.29
N ILE A 94 31.54 -17.88 9.31
CA ILE A 94 30.84 -19.17 9.24
C ILE A 94 31.67 -20.25 9.93
N LEU A 95 31.11 -20.94 10.94
CA LEU A 95 31.64 -22.19 11.49
C LEU A 95 31.11 -23.34 10.64
N PHE A 96 31.94 -23.91 9.76
CA PHE A 96 31.55 -24.94 8.80
C PHE A 96 31.40 -26.34 9.44
N GLY A 97 30.28 -27.00 9.15
CA GLY A 97 30.08 -28.45 9.26
C GLY A 97 29.23 -28.93 8.09
N HIS A 98 29.88 -29.51 7.07
CA HIS A 98 29.33 -30.14 5.84
C HIS A 98 28.42 -29.30 4.93
N ILE A 99 28.85 -29.12 3.67
CA ILE A 99 28.06 -28.55 2.57
C ILE A 99 28.01 -29.59 1.45
N ASP A 100 26.81 -30.02 1.07
CA ASP A 100 26.52 -30.38 -0.32
C ASP A 100 26.09 -29.08 -1.02
N VAL A 101 26.92 -28.63 -1.97
CA VAL A 101 26.68 -27.42 -2.76
C VAL A 101 25.64 -27.79 -3.82
N LEU A 102 24.39 -27.35 -3.66
CA LEU A 102 23.45 -27.33 -4.77
C LEU A 102 23.83 -26.19 -5.72
N ASP A 103 24.64 -26.54 -6.73
CA ASP A 103 24.82 -25.72 -7.92
C ASP A 103 23.46 -25.46 -8.59
N SER A 104 23.30 -24.26 -9.14
CA SER A 104 22.08 -23.85 -9.87
C SER A 104 21.92 -24.63 -11.18
N HIS A 105 21.23 -25.77 -11.14
CA HIS A 105 20.87 -26.55 -12.33
C HIS A 105 19.47 -26.17 -12.86
N PRO A 106 19.27 -26.02 -14.19
CA PRO A 106 18.00 -25.60 -14.77
C PRO A 106 16.96 -26.74 -14.87
N VAL A 107 15.69 -26.43 -14.61
CA VAL A 107 14.52 -27.32 -14.77
C VAL A 107 13.53 -26.66 -15.76
N PRO A 108 13.08 -27.30 -16.86
CA PRO A 108 12.32 -26.62 -17.92
C PRO A 108 10.81 -26.96 -17.92
N VAL A 109 9.91 -25.97 -17.84
CA VAL A 109 8.49 -26.06 -18.28
C VAL A 109 7.94 -24.65 -18.65
N CYS A 110 6.97 -24.56 -19.58
CA CYS A 110 6.57 -23.38 -20.35
C CYS A 110 5.05 -23.04 -20.28
N LEU A 111 4.69 -21.77 -20.62
CA LEU A 111 3.37 -21.13 -20.91
C LEU A 111 2.37 -20.87 -19.76
N ALA A 112 1.41 -19.91 -19.78
CA ALA A 112 1.18 -18.56 -20.36
C ALA A 112 -0.26 -18.08 -19.98
N ALA A 113 -0.47 -16.81 -19.59
CA ALA A 113 -1.66 -15.92 -19.81
C ALA A 113 -1.74 -14.75 -18.78
N LEU A 114 -2.18 -13.55 -19.20
CA LEU A 114 -1.87 -12.23 -18.58
C LEU A 114 -3.07 -11.38 -18.08
N PHE A 115 -2.92 -10.72 -16.92
CA PHE A 115 -3.62 -9.49 -16.49
C PHE A 115 -2.65 -8.56 -15.69
N PRO A 116 -2.75 -7.22 -15.76
CA PRO A 116 -1.79 -6.29 -15.09
C PRO A 116 -2.14 -5.98 -13.60
N LEU A 117 -1.13 -5.91 -12.72
CA LEU A 117 -1.25 -5.75 -11.25
C LEU A 117 -0.31 -4.63 -10.70
N HIS A 118 -0.58 -4.02 -9.52
CA HIS A 118 0.11 -2.80 -9.01
C HIS A 118 0.50 -2.84 -7.50
N ILE A 119 1.67 -2.27 -7.11
CA ILE A 119 2.19 -2.13 -5.72
C ILE A 119 1.56 -0.94 -4.99
N ILE A 120 1.14 -1.13 -3.73
CA ILE A 120 0.56 -0.09 -2.86
C ILE A 120 1.54 0.36 -1.79
N PHE A 121 1.61 1.68 -1.59
CA PHE A 121 2.37 2.33 -0.51
C PHE A 121 1.44 2.90 0.57
N PHE A 122 0.28 3.45 0.17
CA PHE A 122 -0.68 4.09 1.07
C PHE A 122 -2.10 3.58 0.83
N LEU A 123 -2.82 3.36 1.93
CA LEU A 123 -4.22 2.91 1.98
C LEU A 123 -5.12 3.96 2.58
N LEU A 124 -6.39 3.97 2.20
CA LEU A 124 -7.36 4.94 2.73
C LEU A 124 -8.59 4.31 3.34
N LEU A 125 -8.96 4.89 4.48
CA LEU A 125 -10.23 4.62 5.13
C LEU A 125 -11.29 5.57 4.59
N ASN A 126 -12.28 5.01 3.90
CA ASN A 126 -13.43 5.74 3.39
C ASN A 126 -14.63 5.65 4.35
N SER A 127 -15.53 6.63 4.31
CA SER A 127 -16.75 6.63 5.13
C SER A 127 -17.64 5.40 4.85
N SER A 128 -17.53 4.80 3.66
CA SER A 128 -18.17 3.52 3.30
C SER A 128 -17.61 2.34 4.11
N ALA A 129 -16.33 2.35 4.49
CA ALA A 129 -15.75 1.32 5.37
C ALA A 129 -16.31 1.42 6.80
N LYS A 130 -16.70 2.63 7.23
CA LYS A 130 -17.39 2.86 8.51
C LYS A 130 -18.80 2.27 8.47
N VAL A 131 -19.57 2.53 7.40
CA VAL A 131 -20.92 1.97 7.24
C VAL A 131 -20.84 0.46 7.08
N LEU A 132 -19.94 -0.07 6.24
CA LEU A 132 -19.79 -1.51 6.04
C LEU A 132 -19.39 -2.24 7.32
N HIS A 133 -18.49 -1.69 8.14
CA HIS A 133 -18.13 -2.31 9.43
C HIS A 133 -19.29 -2.29 10.44
N LEU A 134 -20.02 -1.18 10.55
CA LEU A 134 -21.22 -1.08 11.40
C LEU A 134 -22.41 -1.91 10.87
N PHE A 135 -22.52 -2.05 9.55
CA PHE A 135 -23.57 -2.79 8.85
C PHE A 135 -23.31 -4.30 8.92
N LEU A 136 -22.05 -4.75 8.81
CA LEU A 136 -21.65 -6.14 9.09
C LEU A 136 -21.86 -6.52 10.56
N LEU A 137 -21.80 -5.54 11.49
CA LEU A 137 -22.15 -5.74 12.90
C LEU A 137 -23.67 -5.83 13.13
N GLN A 138 -24.51 -5.23 12.27
CA GLN A 138 -25.97 -5.25 12.39
C GLN A 138 -26.64 -6.38 11.60
N LEU A 139 -26.05 -6.78 10.47
CA LEU A 139 -26.52 -7.90 9.67
C LEU A 139 -25.80 -9.16 10.11
N ASN A 140 -26.47 -9.93 10.98
CA ASN A 140 -26.20 -11.35 11.20
C ASN A 140 -26.57 -12.16 9.93
N VAL A 141 -26.09 -11.74 8.76
CA VAL A 141 -26.34 -12.39 7.47
C VAL A 141 -25.31 -13.49 7.32
N ALA A 142 -25.70 -14.64 7.87
CA ALA A 142 -25.23 -15.93 7.43
C ALA A 142 -25.56 -16.09 5.94
N THR A 143 -24.59 -15.81 5.08
CA THR A 143 -24.48 -16.48 3.78
C THR A 143 -23.05 -16.98 3.62
N ASN A 144 -22.95 -18.28 3.35
CA ASN A 144 -21.71 -19.04 3.19
C ASN A 144 -20.82 -18.50 2.06
N ALA A 145 -20.05 -17.45 2.33
CA ALA A 145 -18.87 -17.09 1.58
C ALA A 145 -17.71 -17.00 2.58
N MET A 146 -16.65 -17.76 2.32
CA MET A 146 -15.42 -17.70 3.09
C MET A 146 -14.99 -16.24 3.31
N SER A 147 -14.40 -15.98 4.49
CA SER A 147 -14.08 -14.65 5.02
C SER A 147 -13.23 -13.79 4.06
N ASP A 148 -13.88 -13.07 3.15
CA ASP A 148 -13.23 -12.15 2.22
C ASP A 148 -13.13 -10.74 2.83
N CYS A 149 -11.95 -10.12 2.74
CA CYS A 149 -11.68 -8.78 3.27
C CYS A 149 -12.27 -7.70 2.34
N PHE A 150 -13.46 -7.19 2.64
CA PHE A 150 -14.15 -6.17 1.82
C PHE A 150 -13.60 -4.73 1.94
N LEU A 151 -12.44 -4.53 2.56
CA LEU A 151 -11.96 -3.21 2.96
C LEU A 151 -10.97 -2.60 1.95
N GLY A 152 -11.08 -1.27 1.77
CA GLY A 152 -10.21 -0.45 0.92
C GLY A 152 -10.73 -0.30 -0.51
N LEU A 153 -10.84 0.96 -0.96
CA LEU A 153 -11.41 1.33 -2.26
C LEU A 153 -10.47 2.17 -3.13
N GLU A 154 -9.36 2.64 -2.58
CA GLU A 154 -8.37 3.45 -3.29
C GLU A 154 -6.99 3.24 -2.70
N PHE A 155 -5.97 3.55 -3.50
CA PHE A 155 -4.58 3.39 -3.14
C PHE A 155 -3.69 4.35 -3.94
N SER A 156 -2.45 4.48 -3.48
CA SER A 156 -1.35 4.99 -4.30
C SER A 156 -0.11 4.12 -4.13
N GLY A 157 0.74 4.11 -5.16
CA GLY A 157 1.98 3.37 -5.12
C GLY A 157 2.72 3.34 -6.43
N ARG A 158 3.27 2.17 -6.80
CA ARG A 158 4.05 1.99 -8.02
C ARG A 158 3.53 0.84 -8.86
N ASP A 159 3.55 1.02 -10.17
CA ASP A 159 3.20 -0.04 -11.11
C ASP A 159 4.39 -0.99 -11.35
N PRO A 160 4.21 -2.06 -12.14
CA PRO A 160 5.28 -2.99 -12.50
C PRO A 160 6.53 -2.36 -13.11
N LEU A 161 6.36 -1.22 -13.79
CA LEU A 161 7.41 -0.48 -14.48
C LEU A 161 8.06 0.56 -13.56
N GLY A 162 7.69 0.59 -12.28
CA GLY A 162 8.19 1.53 -11.29
C GLY A 162 7.56 2.92 -11.38
N ARG A 163 6.60 3.15 -12.27
CA ARG A 163 5.89 4.42 -12.42
C ARG A 163 5.01 4.68 -11.22
N ARG A 164 4.88 5.95 -10.85
CA ARG A 164 4.06 6.36 -9.70
C ARG A 164 2.60 6.38 -10.13
N VAL A 165 1.76 5.61 -9.46
CA VAL A 165 0.34 5.44 -9.82
C VAL A 165 -0.58 5.61 -8.63
N MET A 166 -1.81 6.03 -8.92
CA MET A 166 -2.94 6.02 -7.99
C MET A 166 -4.14 5.39 -8.66
N GLY A 167 -5.01 4.76 -7.88
CA GLY A 167 -6.15 4.07 -8.47
C GLY A 167 -7.28 3.80 -7.48
N ALA A 168 -8.39 3.32 -8.04
CA ALA A 168 -9.56 2.91 -7.28
C ALA A 168 -9.92 1.45 -7.58
N VAL A 169 -10.36 0.73 -6.56
CA VAL A 169 -10.73 -0.68 -6.65
C VAL A 169 -12.05 -0.97 -5.96
N PRO A 170 -12.81 -1.99 -6.41
CA PRO A 170 -14.10 -2.31 -5.83
C PRO A 170 -14.01 -2.88 -4.40
N ARG A 171 -12.91 -3.57 -4.08
CA ARG A 171 -12.63 -4.24 -2.80
C ARG A 171 -11.15 -4.60 -2.70
N HIS A 172 -10.73 -5.08 -1.53
CA HIS A 172 -9.35 -5.50 -1.23
C HIS A 172 -8.30 -4.39 -1.41
N GLY A 173 -8.72 -3.13 -1.41
CA GLY A 173 -7.78 -2.01 -1.51
C GLY A 173 -6.79 -2.03 -0.37
N MET A 174 -7.18 -2.49 0.84
CA MET A 174 -6.30 -2.61 2.01
C MET A 174 -5.35 -3.80 1.93
N ALA A 175 -4.40 -3.74 1.01
CA ALA A 175 -3.36 -4.73 0.84
C ALA A 175 -2.01 -4.05 0.53
N THR A 176 -0.93 -4.82 0.60
CA THR A 176 0.39 -4.41 0.09
C THR A 176 0.38 -4.26 -1.43
N VAL A 177 -0.57 -4.91 -2.10
CA VAL A 177 -0.57 -5.06 -3.54
C VAL A 177 -1.97 -5.37 -4.04
N VAL A 178 -2.37 -4.78 -5.17
CA VAL A 178 -3.77 -4.85 -5.63
C VAL A 178 -3.90 -5.01 -7.15
N PRO A 179 -4.80 -5.89 -7.62
CA PRO A 179 -5.26 -5.91 -9.01
C PRO A 179 -6.11 -4.68 -9.30
N VAL A 180 -5.79 -3.96 -10.39
CA VAL A 180 -6.45 -2.68 -10.70
C VAL A 180 -6.87 -2.69 -12.14
N ASP A 181 -8.10 -2.28 -12.37
CA ASP A 181 -8.59 -2.01 -13.71
C ASP A 181 -7.83 -0.83 -14.33
N PRO A 182 -7.23 -0.97 -15.53
CA PRO A 182 -6.52 0.12 -16.19
C PRO A 182 -7.35 1.39 -16.38
N ALA A 183 -8.69 1.28 -16.49
CA ALA A 183 -9.58 2.43 -16.60
C ALA A 183 -9.72 3.24 -15.29
N PHE A 184 -9.35 2.65 -14.15
CA PHE A 184 -9.33 3.31 -12.84
C PHE A 184 -7.92 3.39 -12.25
N LEU A 185 -6.95 3.55 -13.14
CA LEU A 185 -5.55 3.79 -12.83
C LEU A 185 -5.11 5.10 -13.48
N TRP A 186 -4.45 5.95 -12.70
CA TRP A 186 -3.87 7.21 -13.18
C TRP A 186 -2.43 7.33 -12.74
N GLU A 187 -1.61 7.96 -13.58
CA GLU A 187 -0.26 8.35 -13.22
C GLU A 187 -0.29 9.51 -12.23
N VAL A 188 0.59 9.46 -11.23
CA VAL A 188 0.70 10.49 -10.21
C VAL A 188 1.58 11.62 -10.74
N PRO A 189 1.07 12.87 -10.78
CA PRO A 189 1.88 14.02 -11.16
C PRO A 189 3.15 14.15 -10.30
N GLU A 190 4.24 14.62 -10.90
CA GLU A 190 5.51 14.82 -10.19
C GLU A 190 5.37 15.78 -9.00
N SER A 191 4.46 16.75 -9.10
CA SER A 191 4.18 17.75 -8.06
C SER A 191 3.48 17.19 -6.83
N TRP A 192 2.95 15.96 -6.87
CA TRP A 192 2.25 15.34 -5.75
C TRP A 192 3.14 14.28 -5.12
N SER A 193 3.07 14.12 -3.81
CA SER A 193 3.55 12.93 -3.10
C SER A 193 2.61 11.73 -3.31
N LEU A 194 3.09 10.50 -3.03
CA LEU A 194 2.21 9.33 -3.05
C LEU A 194 1.14 9.42 -1.96
N GLU A 195 1.47 10.01 -0.80
CA GLU A 195 0.50 10.27 0.26
C GLU A 195 -0.65 11.16 -0.24
N GLU A 196 -0.32 12.31 -0.85
CA GLU A 196 -1.31 13.23 -1.43
C GLU A 196 -2.15 12.56 -2.52
N ALA A 197 -1.49 11.83 -3.44
CA ALA A 197 -2.15 11.17 -4.56
C ALA A 197 -3.18 10.13 -4.10
N SER A 198 -2.92 9.46 -2.98
CA SER A 198 -3.85 8.46 -2.44
C SER A 198 -5.24 9.08 -2.19
N THR A 199 -5.33 10.35 -1.81
CA THR A 199 -6.57 11.01 -1.40
C THR A 199 -7.58 11.28 -2.51
N VAL A 200 -7.14 11.17 -3.77
CA VAL A 200 -7.85 11.71 -4.93
C VAL A 200 -8.89 10.73 -5.51
N PRO A 201 -8.58 9.45 -5.78
CA PRO A 201 -9.40 8.61 -6.65
C PRO A 201 -10.87 8.51 -6.23
N VAL A 202 -11.21 7.97 -5.06
CA VAL A 202 -12.63 7.74 -4.70
C VAL A 202 -13.37 9.04 -4.46
N ALA A 203 -12.71 10.06 -3.88
CA ALA A 203 -13.35 11.34 -3.60
C ALA A 203 -13.78 12.04 -4.90
N TYR A 204 -12.88 12.16 -5.86
CA TYR A 204 -13.16 12.84 -7.11
C TYR A 204 -13.95 11.98 -8.09
N LEU A 205 -13.76 10.65 -8.14
CA LEU A 205 -14.62 9.77 -8.92
C LEU A 205 -16.08 9.89 -8.48
N THR A 206 -16.33 9.89 -7.17
CA THR A 206 -17.68 10.07 -6.63
C THR A 206 -18.25 11.42 -7.02
N ALA A 207 -17.48 12.50 -6.82
CA ALA A 207 -17.95 13.85 -7.11
C ALA A 207 -18.20 14.09 -8.61
N TYR A 208 -17.30 13.64 -9.50
CA TYR A 208 -17.50 13.74 -10.95
C TYR A 208 -18.66 12.89 -11.44
N TYR A 209 -18.79 11.66 -10.96
CA TYR A 209 -19.90 10.81 -11.33
C TYR A 209 -21.23 11.41 -10.87
N ALA A 210 -21.28 11.92 -9.65
CA ALA A 210 -22.47 12.56 -9.09
C ALA A 210 -22.84 13.84 -9.84
N LEU A 211 -21.94 14.82 -9.91
CA LEU A 211 -22.23 16.16 -10.40
C LEU A 211 -22.34 16.20 -11.93
N LEU A 212 -21.37 15.63 -12.65
CA LEU A 212 -21.30 15.79 -14.12
C LEU A 212 -21.99 14.66 -14.87
N VAL A 213 -21.84 13.40 -14.43
CA VAL A 213 -22.37 12.27 -15.20
C VAL A 213 -23.83 12.00 -14.91
N ARG A 214 -24.24 12.04 -13.63
CA ARG A 214 -25.62 11.81 -13.21
C ARG A 214 -26.42 13.09 -13.06
N GLY A 215 -25.82 14.11 -12.44
CA GLY A 215 -26.45 15.41 -12.21
C GLY A 215 -26.39 16.38 -13.39
N ASN A 216 -25.61 16.08 -14.45
CA ASN A 216 -25.45 16.95 -15.61
C ASN A 216 -25.31 18.45 -15.22
N MET A 217 -24.44 18.72 -14.25
CA MET A 217 -24.22 20.08 -13.75
C MET A 217 -23.67 20.98 -14.86
N GLU A 218 -24.27 22.15 -15.01
CA GLU A 218 -23.90 23.15 -16.00
C GLU A 218 -23.16 24.34 -15.35
N PRO A 219 -22.27 25.02 -16.08
CA PRO A 219 -21.58 26.21 -15.58
C PRO A 219 -22.55 27.29 -15.12
N GLY A 220 -22.29 27.88 -13.94
CA GLY A 220 -23.12 28.96 -13.37
C GLY A 220 -24.33 28.49 -12.57
N GLU A 221 -24.62 27.20 -12.52
CA GLU A 221 -25.69 26.65 -11.66
C GLU A 221 -25.35 26.77 -10.16
N SER A 222 -26.36 26.62 -9.31
CA SER A 222 -26.22 26.59 -7.86
C SER A 222 -26.24 25.18 -7.30
N VAL A 223 -25.32 24.85 -6.40
CA VAL A 223 -25.19 23.52 -5.80
C VAL A 223 -25.06 23.59 -4.28
N LEU A 224 -25.84 22.76 -3.58
CA LEU A 224 -25.68 22.51 -2.14
C LEU A 224 -24.88 21.23 -1.91
N VAL A 225 -23.70 21.35 -1.32
CA VAL A 225 -22.80 20.24 -0.97
C VAL A 225 -22.86 20.00 0.55
N HIS A 226 -23.43 18.86 0.96
CA HIS A 226 -23.39 18.51 2.38
C HIS A 226 -22.01 18.00 2.81
N SER A 227 -21.70 18.20 4.09
CA SER A 227 -20.46 17.71 4.72
C SER A 227 -19.18 18.19 4.00
N GLY A 228 -19.11 19.47 3.64
CA GLY A 228 -18.04 20.03 2.79
C GLY A 228 -16.62 19.80 3.29
N SER A 229 -16.42 19.60 4.60
CA SER A 229 -15.11 19.31 5.19
C SER A 229 -14.60 17.87 4.93
N GLY A 230 -15.50 16.96 4.53
CA GLY A 230 -15.16 15.57 4.22
C GLY A 230 -14.50 15.42 2.86
N GLY A 231 -13.99 14.23 2.55
CA GLY A 231 -13.23 13.99 1.31
C GLY A 231 -14.04 14.28 0.03
N VAL A 232 -15.22 13.68 -0.11
CA VAL A 232 -16.12 13.91 -1.27
C VAL A 232 -16.62 15.35 -1.29
N GLY A 233 -16.90 15.95 -0.13
CA GLY A 233 -17.36 17.33 -0.03
C GLY A 233 -16.34 18.32 -0.58
N GLN A 234 -15.06 18.19 -0.20
CA GLN A 234 -13.99 19.04 -0.72
C GLN A 234 -13.80 18.86 -2.23
N ALA A 235 -13.85 17.63 -2.74
CA ALA A 235 -13.76 17.35 -4.18
C ALA A 235 -14.93 17.98 -4.96
N ALA A 236 -16.16 17.84 -4.45
CA ALA A 236 -17.36 18.42 -5.05
C ALA A 236 -17.32 19.95 -5.10
N ILE A 237 -16.87 20.59 -4.01
CA ILE A 237 -16.67 22.05 -3.97
C ILE A 237 -15.63 22.48 -5.01
N SER A 238 -14.49 21.78 -5.10
CA SER A 238 -13.44 22.10 -6.06
C SER A 238 -13.93 22.02 -7.51
N ILE A 239 -14.67 20.96 -7.85
CA ILE A 239 -15.26 20.77 -9.18
C ILE A 239 -16.29 21.87 -9.48
N ALA A 240 -17.23 22.12 -8.57
CA ALA A 240 -18.28 23.12 -8.76
C ALA A 240 -17.70 24.54 -8.94
N LEU A 241 -16.72 24.92 -8.12
CA LEU A 241 -16.04 26.21 -8.26
C LEU A 241 -15.26 26.32 -9.58
N SER A 242 -14.66 25.23 -10.06
CA SER A 242 -13.97 25.22 -11.37
C SER A 242 -14.90 25.46 -12.56
N MET A 243 -16.20 25.20 -12.38
CA MET A 243 -17.25 25.45 -13.38
C MET A 243 -17.96 26.80 -13.17
N GLY A 244 -17.51 27.62 -12.22
CA GLY A 244 -18.16 28.89 -11.90
C GLY A 244 -19.53 28.75 -11.25
N CYS A 245 -19.84 27.59 -10.68
CA CYS A 245 -21.10 27.35 -9.98
C CYS A 245 -21.14 28.09 -8.63
N THR A 246 -22.34 28.48 -8.19
CA THR A 246 -22.55 29.02 -6.84
C THR A 246 -22.66 27.88 -5.84
N VAL A 247 -21.74 27.81 -4.88
CA VAL A 247 -21.65 26.68 -3.95
C VAL A 247 -22.18 27.07 -2.58
N PHE A 248 -23.15 26.32 -2.07
CA PHE A 248 -23.53 26.29 -0.67
C PHE A 248 -22.99 25.02 -0.02
N THR A 249 -22.53 25.09 1.23
CA THR A 249 -22.03 23.92 1.95
C THR A 249 -22.50 23.88 3.40
N THR A 250 -22.68 22.67 3.93
CA THR A 250 -22.92 22.49 5.37
C THR A 250 -21.67 21.99 6.09
N VAL A 251 -21.45 22.51 7.30
CA VAL A 251 -20.35 22.12 8.19
C VAL A 251 -20.80 22.04 9.64
N ALA A 252 -20.16 21.17 10.43
CA ALA A 252 -20.55 20.90 11.81
C ALA A 252 -19.91 21.83 12.85
N THR A 253 -18.76 22.44 12.54
CA THR A 253 -17.99 23.24 13.50
C THR A 253 -17.34 24.45 12.84
N THR A 254 -17.00 25.46 13.66
CA THR A 254 -16.34 26.69 13.22
C THR A 254 -14.94 26.44 12.68
N GLU A 255 -14.21 25.46 13.24
CA GLU A 255 -12.87 25.08 12.76
C GLU A 255 -12.95 24.54 11.33
N LYS A 256 -13.94 23.69 11.04
CA LYS A 256 -14.21 23.13 9.71
C LYS A 256 -14.62 24.21 8.72
N ARG A 257 -15.42 25.19 9.16
CA ARG A 257 -15.77 26.38 8.37
C ARG A 257 -14.51 27.17 7.99
N ASN A 258 -13.68 27.50 8.98
CA ASN A 258 -12.46 28.29 8.79
C ASN A 258 -11.46 27.56 7.89
N PHE A 259 -11.35 26.24 8.02
CA PHE A 259 -10.57 25.40 7.11
C PHE A 259 -11.03 25.55 5.66
N LEU A 260 -12.34 25.40 5.39
CA LEU A 260 -12.87 25.51 4.02
C LEU A 260 -12.69 26.91 3.43
N LYS A 261 -12.87 27.97 4.23
CA LYS A 261 -12.60 29.36 3.79
C LYS A 261 -11.14 29.56 3.36
N ARG A 262 -10.17 29.01 4.11
CA ARG A 262 -8.76 29.07 3.74
C ARG A 262 -8.47 28.27 2.47
N ARG A 263 -9.10 27.11 2.32
CA ARG A 263 -8.89 26.22 1.17
C ARG A 263 -9.53 26.74 -0.12
N PHE A 264 -10.70 27.37 0.00
CA PHE A 264 -11.52 27.90 -1.09
C PHE A 264 -11.87 29.36 -0.81
N PRO A 265 -10.97 30.31 -1.17
CA PRO A 265 -11.17 31.73 -0.91
C PRO A 265 -12.43 32.33 -1.54
N GLN A 266 -13.00 31.68 -2.56
CA GLN A 266 -14.26 32.07 -3.17
C GLN A 266 -15.46 31.93 -2.21
N LEU A 267 -15.36 31.09 -1.17
CA LEU A 267 -16.46 30.84 -0.24
C LEU A 267 -16.53 31.89 0.87
N GLN A 268 -17.56 32.71 0.80
CA GLN A 268 -17.96 33.68 1.85
C GLN A 268 -18.90 33.07 2.91
N ASP A 269 -19.15 33.79 4.02
CA ASP A 269 -20.01 33.34 5.12
C ASP A 269 -21.44 32.97 4.71
N CYS A 270 -22.00 33.64 3.69
CA CYS A 270 -23.32 33.32 3.13
C CYS A 270 -23.41 31.94 2.48
N HIS A 271 -22.28 31.29 2.20
CA HIS A 271 -22.26 29.95 1.63
C HIS A 271 -22.28 28.84 2.69
N PHE A 272 -22.14 29.17 3.98
CA PHE A 272 -21.96 28.17 5.05
C PHE A 272 -23.17 28.05 5.97
N ALA A 273 -23.76 26.86 5.99
CA ALA A 273 -24.82 26.48 6.93
C ALA A 273 -24.37 25.36 7.90
N ASN A 274 -25.20 25.09 8.93
CA ASN A 274 -24.96 24.02 9.90
C ASN A 274 -25.36 22.65 9.32
N SER A 275 -24.57 21.61 9.58
CA SER A 275 -24.88 20.22 9.18
C SER A 275 -25.50 19.37 10.29
N ARG A 276 -25.56 19.87 11.54
CA ARG A 276 -26.05 19.10 12.70
C ARG A 276 -27.55 19.11 12.85
N ASP A 277 -28.23 20.09 12.27
CA ASP A 277 -29.67 20.31 12.33
C ASP A 277 -30.21 20.66 10.93
N VAL A 278 -31.52 20.89 10.83
CA VAL A 278 -32.21 21.29 9.58
C VAL A 278 -32.17 22.80 9.32
N THR A 279 -31.40 23.58 10.09
CA THR A 279 -31.37 25.05 9.93
C THR A 279 -30.80 25.50 8.59
N PHE A 280 -30.03 24.62 7.93
CA PHE A 280 -29.52 24.88 6.58
C PHE A 280 -30.62 25.12 5.55
N GLU A 281 -31.81 24.52 5.71
CA GLU A 281 -32.93 24.71 4.79
C GLU A 281 -33.35 26.17 4.72
N LYS A 282 -33.61 26.77 5.89
CA LYS A 282 -33.98 28.19 6.00
C LYS A 282 -32.86 29.10 5.52
N HIS A 283 -31.60 28.74 5.79
CA HIS A 283 -30.45 29.50 5.34
C HIS A 283 -30.36 29.51 3.81
N VAL A 284 -30.36 28.35 3.17
CA VAL A 284 -30.28 28.22 1.71
C VAL A 284 -31.44 28.95 1.04
N LEU A 285 -32.66 28.81 1.54
CA LEU A 285 -33.82 29.53 0.99
C LEU A 285 -33.69 31.05 1.13
N ARG A 286 -33.13 31.54 2.25
CA ARG A 286 -32.89 32.98 2.43
C ARG A 286 -31.87 33.52 1.44
N GLU A 287 -30.72 32.86 1.33
CA GLU A 287 -29.62 33.31 0.44
C GLU A 287 -29.99 33.17 -1.04
N THR A 288 -30.85 32.21 -1.39
CA THR A 288 -31.38 32.01 -2.75
C THR A 288 -32.69 32.76 -3.02
N LYS A 289 -33.13 33.63 -2.10
CA LYS A 289 -34.38 34.42 -2.21
C LYS A 289 -35.62 33.56 -2.51
N GLY A 290 -35.69 32.39 -1.91
CA GLY A 290 -36.78 31.42 -2.05
C GLY A 290 -36.71 30.55 -3.31
N LYS A 291 -35.73 30.76 -4.20
CA LYS A 291 -35.55 29.93 -5.41
C LYS A 291 -35.15 28.50 -5.07
N GLY A 292 -34.27 28.31 -4.07
CA GLY A 292 -33.58 27.05 -3.84
C GLY A 292 -32.34 26.88 -4.72
N VAL A 293 -31.76 25.67 -4.73
CA VAL A 293 -30.56 25.32 -5.49
C VAL A 293 -30.86 24.35 -6.63
N ASP A 294 -30.07 24.42 -7.70
CA ASP A 294 -30.28 23.63 -8.91
C ASP A 294 -29.78 22.17 -8.75
N LEU A 295 -28.80 21.93 -7.88
CA LEU A 295 -28.34 20.59 -7.49
C LEU A 295 -28.14 20.47 -5.97
N VAL A 296 -28.38 19.28 -5.43
CA VAL A 296 -28.04 18.96 -4.03
C VAL A 296 -27.23 17.66 -4.01
N LEU A 297 -26.01 17.71 -3.48
CA LEU A 297 -25.19 16.53 -3.18
C LEU A 297 -25.39 16.15 -1.71
N ASN A 298 -26.23 15.14 -1.47
CA ASN A 298 -26.62 14.72 -0.13
C ASN A 298 -25.85 13.51 0.38
N SER A 299 -25.40 13.61 1.63
CA SER A 299 -24.80 12.53 2.41
C SER A 299 -25.37 12.46 3.84
N LEU A 300 -26.45 13.21 4.12
CA LEU A 300 -27.11 13.29 5.42
C LEU A 300 -28.33 12.37 5.42
N ALA A 301 -28.74 11.94 6.62
CA ALA A 301 -29.81 10.96 6.79
C ALA A 301 -31.11 11.58 7.33
N GLU A 302 -32.20 10.84 7.17
CA GLU A 302 -33.51 11.04 7.81
C GLU A 302 -34.13 12.42 7.54
N GLU A 303 -34.50 13.17 8.59
CA GLU A 303 -35.13 14.49 8.49
C GLU A 303 -34.26 15.46 7.67
N LYS A 304 -32.94 15.32 7.75
CA LYS A 304 -32.01 16.16 6.99
C LYS A 304 -32.08 15.88 5.51
N LEU A 305 -32.23 14.62 5.08
CA LEU A 305 -32.45 14.28 3.67
C LEU A 305 -33.72 14.96 3.16
N GLN A 306 -34.81 14.88 3.91
CA GLN A 306 -36.07 15.53 3.53
C GLN A 306 -35.94 17.06 3.45
N ALA A 307 -35.20 17.68 4.38
CA ALA A 307 -34.88 19.11 4.34
C ALA A 307 -34.02 19.48 3.12
N SER A 308 -33.06 18.62 2.75
CA SER A 308 -32.23 18.78 1.56
C SER A 308 -33.07 18.72 0.28
N VAL A 309 -34.07 17.83 0.19
CA VAL A 309 -35.00 17.76 -0.95
C VAL A 309 -35.79 19.05 -1.08
N ARG A 310 -36.23 19.66 0.02
CA ARG A 310 -36.98 20.93 0.00
C ARG A 310 -36.14 22.12 -0.48
N CYS A 311 -34.82 22.03 -0.36
CA CYS A 311 -33.89 23.06 -0.86
C CYS A 311 -33.80 23.10 -2.40
N LEU A 312 -34.35 22.11 -3.13
CA LEU A 312 -34.30 22.09 -4.59
C LEU A 312 -35.16 23.20 -5.21
N ALA A 313 -34.57 23.85 -6.21
CA ALA A 313 -35.26 24.73 -7.15
C ALA A 313 -36.13 23.94 -8.14
N GLN A 314 -36.94 24.67 -8.92
CA GLN A 314 -37.69 24.09 -10.05
C GLN A 314 -36.71 23.46 -11.05
N GLY A 315 -36.95 22.21 -11.45
CA GLY A 315 -36.06 21.46 -12.33
C GLY A 315 -34.79 20.93 -11.65
N GLY A 316 -34.66 21.08 -10.34
CA GLY A 316 -33.46 20.72 -9.60
C GLY A 316 -33.17 19.22 -9.58
N ARG A 317 -31.90 18.85 -9.40
CA ARG A 317 -31.45 17.44 -9.36
C ARG A 317 -30.90 17.07 -7.98
N PHE A 318 -31.49 16.05 -7.38
CA PHE A 318 -31.04 15.51 -6.11
C PHE A 318 -30.06 14.36 -6.32
N LEU A 319 -28.89 14.43 -5.69
CA LEU A 319 -27.79 13.49 -5.85
C LEU A 319 -27.52 12.81 -4.50
N GLU A 320 -28.14 11.65 -4.30
CA GLU A 320 -28.03 10.88 -3.05
C GLU A 320 -26.80 9.96 -3.10
N ILE A 321 -25.79 10.27 -2.29
CA ILE A 321 -24.60 9.42 -2.09
C ILE A 321 -24.62 8.71 -0.72
N GLY A 322 -25.58 9.03 0.16
CA GLY A 322 -25.79 8.34 1.42
C GLY A 322 -26.46 6.99 1.22
N GLU A 323 -26.08 6.03 2.07
CA GLU A 323 -26.57 4.65 1.98
C GLU A 323 -27.68 4.34 2.99
N PHE A 324 -27.75 5.11 4.09
CA PHE A 324 -28.65 4.84 5.22
C PHE A 324 -30.13 4.78 4.78
N ASP A 325 -30.69 5.90 4.30
CA ASP A 325 -32.10 5.98 3.92
C ASP A 325 -32.48 5.09 2.73
N LEU A 326 -31.54 4.85 1.81
CA LEU A 326 -31.74 3.90 0.71
C LEU A 326 -31.84 2.47 1.23
N SER A 327 -31.01 2.10 2.21
CA SER A 327 -30.99 0.75 2.79
C SER A 327 -32.20 0.48 3.69
N THR A 328 -32.69 1.49 4.42
CA THR A 328 -33.86 1.39 5.30
C THR A 328 -35.18 1.56 4.55
N ASN A 329 -35.13 1.82 3.24
CA ASN A 329 -36.29 2.11 2.40
C ASN A 329 -37.16 3.25 2.98
N SER A 330 -36.52 4.33 3.41
CA SER A 330 -37.19 5.51 3.96
C SER A 330 -38.15 6.13 2.95
N ALA A 331 -39.30 6.61 3.43
CA ALA A 331 -40.30 7.25 2.56
C ALA A 331 -39.79 8.59 1.99
N LEU A 332 -40.04 8.82 0.69
CA LEU A 332 -39.73 10.08 0.01
C LEU A 332 -41.03 10.85 -0.29
N GLY A 333 -41.11 12.11 0.11
CA GLY A 333 -42.26 12.96 -0.15
C GLY A 333 -42.42 13.27 -1.65
N LEU A 334 -43.33 12.57 -2.33
CA LEU A 334 -43.55 12.72 -3.78
C LEU A 334 -44.05 14.11 -4.20
N SER A 335 -44.54 14.93 -3.27
CA SER A 335 -44.93 16.31 -3.54
C SER A 335 -43.77 17.18 -4.05
N ALA A 336 -42.52 16.83 -3.73
CA ALA A 336 -41.35 17.53 -4.26
C ALA A 336 -41.28 17.47 -5.80
N PHE A 337 -41.79 16.40 -6.42
CA PHE A 337 -41.74 16.20 -7.87
C PHE A 337 -42.67 17.14 -8.67
N TYR A 338 -43.60 17.85 -8.01
CA TYR A 338 -44.33 18.96 -8.65
C TYR A 338 -43.40 20.09 -9.12
N LYS A 339 -42.19 20.18 -8.54
CA LYS A 339 -41.13 21.10 -9.00
C LYS A 339 -40.39 20.58 -10.24
N ASN A 340 -40.84 19.51 -10.88
CA ASN A 340 -40.12 18.80 -11.96
C ASN A 340 -38.69 18.41 -11.58
N VAL A 341 -38.47 18.06 -10.30
CA VAL A 341 -37.15 17.63 -9.83
C VAL A 341 -36.85 16.20 -10.27
N THR A 342 -35.58 15.86 -10.38
CA THR A 342 -35.12 14.48 -10.55
C THR A 342 -34.37 14.01 -9.31
N PHE A 343 -34.55 12.73 -8.97
CA PHE A 343 -33.87 12.11 -7.83
C PHE A 343 -32.93 11.02 -8.33
N HIS A 344 -31.64 11.11 -7.99
CA HIS A 344 -30.61 10.16 -8.41
C HIS A 344 -30.00 9.47 -7.18
N GLY A 345 -30.23 8.16 -7.06
CA GLY A 345 -29.41 7.30 -6.21
C GLY A 345 -28.06 7.02 -6.89
N ILE A 346 -26.96 7.32 -6.19
CA ILE A 346 -25.60 7.28 -6.74
C ILE A 346 -24.78 6.24 -5.99
N GLN A 347 -24.50 5.13 -6.66
CA GLN A 347 -23.61 4.09 -6.17
C GLN A 347 -22.39 4.01 -7.08
N LEU A 348 -21.23 4.44 -6.57
CA LEU A 348 -19.97 4.34 -7.31
C LEU A 348 -19.59 2.87 -7.55
N HIS A 349 -19.91 1.98 -6.61
CA HIS A 349 -19.61 0.55 -6.72
C HIS A 349 -20.16 -0.09 -8.01
N ALA A 350 -21.33 0.39 -8.47
CA ALA A 350 -21.94 -0.10 -9.71
C ALA A 350 -21.10 0.18 -10.97
N LEU A 351 -20.19 1.17 -10.95
CA LEU A 351 -19.28 1.46 -12.06
C LEU A 351 -18.10 0.48 -12.17
N PHE A 352 -17.81 -0.26 -11.11
CA PHE A 352 -16.77 -1.30 -11.14
C PHE A 352 -17.27 -2.63 -11.73
N SER A 353 -18.57 -2.75 -12.01
CA SER A 353 -19.14 -3.95 -12.65
C SER A 353 -18.81 -4.03 -14.15
N GLU A 354 -18.65 -5.25 -14.66
CA GLU A 354 -18.22 -5.54 -16.04
C GLU A 354 -19.32 -5.39 -17.11
N ASP A 355 -20.50 -4.87 -16.76
CA ASP A 355 -21.60 -4.70 -17.71
C ASP A 355 -21.21 -3.72 -18.84
N PRO A 356 -21.20 -4.15 -20.12
CA PRO A 356 -20.86 -3.32 -21.27
C PRO A 356 -21.70 -2.03 -21.38
N LYS A 357 -22.93 -2.03 -20.88
CA LYS A 357 -23.80 -0.82 -20.87
C LYS A 357 -23.39 0.18 -19.79
N LYS A 358 -22.80 -0.27 -18.68
CA LYS A 358 -22.30 0.57 -17.58
C LYS A 358 -20.89 1.11 -17.82
N SER A 359 -20.14 0.51 -18.74
CA SER A 359 -18.77 0.93 -19.10
C SER A 359 -18.69 2.37 -19.65
N ARG A 360 -19.75 2.89 -20.28
CA ARG A 360 -19.79 4.28 -20.77
C ARG A 360 -19.64 5.30 -19.64
N GLY A 361 -20.27 5.04 -18.50
CA GLY A 361 -20.13 5.89 -17.30
C GLY A 361 -18.71 5.81 -16.74
N LYS A 362 -18.14 4.60 -16.71
CA LYS A 362 -16.78 4.33 -16.23
C LYS A 362 -15.72 5.12 -17.00
N GLN A 363 -15.68 5.00 -18.33
CA GLN A 363 -14.74 5.73 -19.18
C GLN A 363 -14.91 7.24 -19.03
N ARG A 364 -16.16 7.72 -19.09
CA ARG A 364 -16.45 9.15 -18.96
C ARG A 364 -15.96 9.73 -17.63
N VAL A 365 -16.14 9.03 -16.52
CA VAL A 365 -15.66 9.50 -15.19
C VAL A 365 -14.14 9.47 -15.12
N ALA A 366 -13.49 8.43 -15.66
CA ALA A 366 -12.03 8.34 -15.71
C ALA A 366 -11.41 9.51 -16.51
N ASP A 367 -12.00 9.85 -17.66
CA ASP A 367 -11.58 10.97 -18.49
C ASP A 367 -11.80 12.33 -17.83
N LEU A 368 -12.89 12.47 -17.05
CA LEU A 368 -13.15 13.67 -16.27
C LEU A 368 -12.11 13.86 -15.16
N LEU A 369 -11.74 12.77 -14.48
CA LEU A 369 -10.68 12.82 -13.47
C LEU A 369 -9.34 13.21 -14.09
N HIS A 370 -8.95 12.57 -15.19
CA HIS A 370 -7.70 12.90 -15.90
C HIS A 370 -7.65 14.36 -16.34
N ARG A 371 -8.72 14.87 -16.98
CA ARG A 371 -8.81 16.29 -17.38
C ARG A 371 -8.82 17.24 -16.18
N GLY A 372 -9.46 16.84 -15.09
CA GLY A 372 -9.50 17.61 -13.85
C GLY A 372 -8.13 17.76 -13.18
N ILE A 373 -7.28 16.74 -13.27
CA ILE A 373 -5.89 16.80 -12.81
C ILE A 373 -5.12 17.83 -13.65
N ILE A 374 -5.24 17.76 -14.98
CA ILE A 374 -4.55 18.67 -15.90
C ILE A 374 -5.01 20.12 -15.72
N SER A 375 -6.32 20.37 -15.57
CA SER A 375 -6.86 21.73 -15.40
C SER A 375 -6.60 22.33 -14.02
N GLY A 376 -6.11 21.53 -13.06
CA GLY A 376 -5.93 21.93 -11.67
C GLY A 376 -7.23 22.02 -10.86
N ALA A 377 -8.36 21.57 -11.42
CA ALA A 377 -9.63 21.44 -10.69
C ALA A 377 -9.55 20.33 -9.64
N VAL A 378 -8.76 19.29 -9.91
CA VAL A 378 -8.45 18.20 -8.98
C VAL A 378 -7.19 18.55 -8.22
N LYS A 379 -7.30 18.59 -6.90
CA LYS A 379 -6.18 18.81 -5.99
C LYS A 379 -6.20 17.78 -4.86
N PRO A 380 -5.02 17.36 -4.36
CA PRO A 380 -4.95 16.52 -3.17
C PRO A 380 -5.71 17.13 -1.99
N LEU A 381 -6.26 16.23 -1.17
CA LEU A 381 -7.01 16.58 0.03
C LEU A 381 -6.09 16.49 1.24
N ASN A 382 -6.46 17.17 2.33
CA ASN A 382 -5.73 17.06 3.59
C ASN A 382 -5.77 15.63 4.13
N THR A 383 -4.63 15.19 4.67
CA THR A 383 -4.41 13.83 5.14
C THR A 383 -4.23 13.78 6.65
N ASN A 384 -4.62 12.66 7.24
CA ASN A 384 -4.24 12.27 8.59
C ASN A 384 -3.60 10.90 8.45
N LEU A 385 -2.27 10.85 8.59
CA LEU A 385 -1.48 9.65 8.38
C LEU A 385 -1.42 8.82 9.67
N PHE A 386 -1.71 7.53 9.54
CA PHE A 386 -1.56 6.54 10.59
C PHE A 386 -0.61 5.44 10.10
N PRO A 387 0.34 4.99 10.92
CA PRO A 387 1.13 3.80 10.59
C PRO A 387 0.23 2.55 10.66
N ARG A 388 0.55 1.50 9.89
CA ARG A 388 -0.26 0.26 9.83
C ARG A 388 -0.55 -0.36 11.20
N GLU A 389 0.35 -0.23 12.17
CA GLU A 389 0.21 -0.77 13.52
C GLU A 389 -0.93 -0.07 14.29
N LYS A 390 -1.29 1.16 13.89
CA LYS A 390 -2.37 1.96 14.48
C LYS A 390 -3.64 1.92 13.62
N ALA A 391 -3.86 0.83 12.88
CA ALA A 391 -5.08 0.66 12.07
C ALA A 391 -6.36 0.86 12.89
N GLU A 392 -6.44 0.28 14.09
CA GLU A 392 -7.61 0.42 14.97
C GLU A 392 -7.86 1.88 15.36
N ASP A 393 -6.81 2.61 15.75
CA ASP A 393 -6.91 4.03 16.09
C ASP A 393 -7.34 4.87 14.89
N ALA A 394 -6.88 4.54 13.69
CA ALA A 394 -7.31 5.19 12.47
C ALA A 394 -8.82 4.98 12.22
N PHE A 395 -9.34 3.77 12.42
CA PHE A 395 -10.78 3.49 12.32
C PHE A 395 -11.58 4.24 13.38
N ARG A 396 -11.13 4.27 14.64
CA ARG A 396 -11.77 5.05 15.71
C ARG A 396 -11.75 6.56 15.41
N PHE A 397 -10.65 7.06 14.85
CA PHE A 397 -10.53 8.46 14.45
C PHE A 397 -11.52 8.83 13.33
N VAL A 398 -11.67 7.97 12.31
CA VAL A 398 -12.71 8.11 11.29
C VAL A 398 -14.10 8.08 11.92
N ALA A 399 -14.36 7.15 12.84
CA ALA A 399 -15.63 7.00 13.52
C ALA A 399 -16.04 8.27 14.29
N SER A 400 -15.08 8.94 14.93
CA SER A 400 -15.31 10.18 15.69
C SER A 400 -15.79 11.36 14.84
N GLY A 401 -15.62 11.34 13.51
CA GLY A 401 -15.98 12.44 12.62
C GLY A 401 -15.16 13.72 12.80
N LYS A 402 -14.10 13.68 13.62
CA LYS A 402 -13.20 14.83 13.87
C LYS A 402 -12.28 15.14 12.70
N HIS A 403 -12.02 14.16 11.84
CA HIS A 403 -11.16 14.31 10.68
C HIS A 403 -11.66 15.39 9.70
N VAL A 404 -10.70 16.00 9.02
CA VAL A 404 -10.89 16.90 7.88
C VAL A 404 -10.10 16.30 6.72
N GLY A 405 -10.75 16.16 5.56
CA GLY A 405 -10.17 15.45 4.42
C GLY A 405 -10.21 13.94 4.60
N LYS A 406 -9.06 13.29 4.44
CA LYS A 406 -8.91 11.84 4.35
C LYS A 406 -8.01 11.28 5.46
N VAL A 407 -8.18 9.99 5.76
CA VAL A 407 -7.38 9.24 6.76
C VAL A 407 -6.65 8.11 6.06
N ILE A 408 -5.32 8.13 6.15
CA ILE A 408 -4.42 7.24 5.41
C ILE A 408 -3.76 6.24 6.38
N LEU A 409 -3.62 5.00 5.95
CA LEU A 409 -2.79 3.97 6.55
C LEU A 409 -1.55 3.73 5.68
N GLU A 410 -0.35 3.90 6.26
CA GLU A 410 0.93 3.62 5.61
C GLU A 410 1.25 2.11 5.69
N VAL A 411 1.43 1.43 4.55
CA VAL A 411 1.60 -0.05 4.51
C VAL A 411 3.04 -0.49 4.31
N LEU A 412 3.79 0.23 3.49
CA LEU A 412 5.15 -0.12 3.10
C LEU A 412 6.05 1.13 3.13
N ARG A 413 7.05 1.10 4.02
CA ARG A 413 8.17 2.06 3.99
C ARG A 413 9.29 1.51 3.12
N VAL A 414 9.29 1.87 1.84
CA VAL A 414 10.47 1.68 0.98
C VAL A 414 11.23 2.99 0.97
N ALA A 415 12.43 2.95 1.54
CA ALA A 415 13.33 4.09 1.62
C ALA A 415 14.74 3.62 1.29
N LEU A 416 15.51 4.46 0.61
CA LEU A 416 16.96 4.29 0.51
C LEU A 416 17.56 4.25 1.92
N VAL A 417 18.66 3.54 2.13
CA VAL A 417 19.37 3.36 3.38
C VAL A 417 19.64 4.69 4.09
N GLU A 418 19.93 5.76 3.34
CA GLU A 418 20.11 7.12 3.87
C GLU A 418 18.87 7.62 4.62
N ASN A 419 17.69 7.22 4.17
CA ASN A 419 16.38 7.60 4.69
C ASN A 419 15.75 6.52 5.60
N GLN A 420 16.42 5.39 5.85
CA GLN A 420 15.93 4.34 6.75
C GLN A 420 16.33 4.60 8.19
N SER A 421 15.40 4.57 9.13
CA SER A 421 15.66 4.69 10.56
C SER A 421 15.91 3.32 11.21
N VAL A 422 16.43 3.33 12.44
CA VAL A 422 16.55 2.12 13.28
C VAL A 422 15.18 1.45 13.47
N ASP A 423 14.11 2.22 13.59
CA ASP A 423 12.76 1.68 13.76
C ASP A 423 12.26 1.00 12.49
N ASP A 424 12.66 1.45 11.31
CA ASP A 424 12.34 0.78 10.04
C ASP A 424 13.04 -0.58 9.94
N PHE A 425 14.30 -0.67 10.39
CA PHE A 425 15.02 -1.94 10.51
C PHE A 425 14.33 -2.87 11.51
N ARG A 426 13.96 -2.39 12.71
CA ARG A 426 13.23 -3.18 13.71
C ARG A 426 11.90 -3.71 13.17
N THR A 427 11.17 -2.89 12.42
CA THR A 427 9.85 -3.23 11.88
C THR A 427 9.91 -4.39 10.90
N VAL A 428 10.97 -4.48 10.09
CA VAL A 428 11.19 -5.58 9.15
C VAL A 428 11.87 -6.79 9.82
N PHE A 429 12.80 -6.53 10.74
CA PHE A 429 13.55 -7.54 11.48
C PHE A 429 12.67 -8.37 12.41
N ASN A 430 11.76 -7.73 13.15
CA ASN A 430 10.97 -8.39 14.18
C ASN A 430 10.13 -9.59 13.68
N PRO A 431 9.27 -9.45 12.66
CA PRO A 431 8.44 -10.56 12.21
C PRO A 431 9.23 -11.69 11.54
N LYS A 432 10.42 -11.41 11.00
CA LYS A 432 11.24 -12.39 10.27
C LYS A 432 12.34 -12.96 11.16
N ALA A 433 13.38 -12.18 11.43
CA ALA A 433 14.57 -12.63 12.14
C ALA A 433 14.27 -12.90 13.62
N GLN A 434 13.65 -11.96 14.33
CA GLN A 434 13.37 -12.12 15.76
C GLN A 434 12.33 -13.22 16.01
N GLY A 435 11.25 -13.25 15.22
CA GLY A 435 10.25 -14.31 15.27
C GLY A 435 10.85 -15.69 15.06
N THR A 436 11.70 -15.86 14.04
CA THR A 436 12.37 -17.14 13.75
C THR A 436 13.36 -17.54 14.86
N LEU A 437 14.08 -16.60 15.48
CA LEU A 437 14.94 -16.88 16.63
C LEU A 437 14.14 -17.43 17.83
N TRP A 438 12.97 -16.84 18.12
CA TRP A 438 12.09 -17.35 19.17
C TRP A 438 11.53 -18.73 18.82
N LEU A 439 11.09 -18.93 17.59
CA LEU A 439 10.57 -20.22 17.12
C LEU A 439 11.65 -21.31 17.12
N ASP A 440 12.89 -21.00 16.73
CA ASP A 440 14.02 -21.94 16.82
C ASP A 440 14.27 -22.35 18.27
N LYS A 441 14.32 -21.39 19.19
CA LYS A 441 14.53 -21.67 20.62
C LYS A 441 13.38 -22.51 21.20
N LEU A 442 12.14 -22.08 20.99
CA LEU A 442 10.95 -22.74 21.56
C LEU A 442 10.72 -24.12 20.94
N SER A 443 10.95 -24.29 19.64
CA SER A 443 10.76 -25.61 19.00
C SER A 443 11.73 -26.66 19.53
N ARG A 444 12.96 -26.28 19.90
CA ARG A 444 13.93 -27.19 20.53
C ARG A 444 13.48 -27.66 21.90
N GLU A 445 12.78 -26.81 22.65
CA GLU A 445 12.32 -27.11 24.01
C GLU A 445 10.95 -27.81 24.02
N LEU A 446 10.04 -27.40 23.15
CA LEU A 446 8.62 -27.75 23.21
C LEU A 446 8.17 -28.73 22.12
N CYS A 447 8.95 -28.92 21.06
CA CYS A 447 8.55 -29.71 19.89
C CYS A 447 9.61 -30.77 19.53
N PRO A 448 9.82 -31.80 20.38
CA PRO A 448 10.84 -32.83 20.14
C PRO A 448 10.54 -33.72 18.92
N ALA A 449 9.30 -33.75 18.44
CA ALA A 449 8.85 -34.48 17.26
C ALA A 449 8.53 -33.56 16.08
N LEU A 450 9.20 -32.40 15.97
CA LEU A 450 8.99 -31.51 14.83
C LEU A 450 9.59 -32.12 13.57
N ASP A 451 8.77 -32.32 12.54
CA ASP A 451 9.21 -32.88 11.25
C ASP A 451 9.71 -31.80 10.27
N HIS A 452 9.12 -30.61 10.34
CA HIS A 452 9.41 -29.52 9.40
C HIS A 452 9.56 -28.18 10.12
N PHE A 453 10.59 -27.42 9.75
CA PHE A 453 10.79 -26.04 10.14
C PHE A 453 11.14 -25.26 8.88
N VAL A 454 10.13 -24.63 8.26
CA VAL A 454 10.27 -23.95 6.97
C VAL A 454 10.16 -22.45 7.16
N VAL A 455 11.10 -21.70 6.59
CA VAL A 455 11.09 -20.23 6.65
C VAL A 455 11.21 -19.64 5.24
N PHE A 456 10.40 -18.63 4.96
CA PHE A 456 10.43 -17.95 3.66
C PHE A 456 11.44 -16.81 3.67
N SER A 457 12.49 -16.99 2.87
CA SER A 457 13.44 -15.97 2.48
C SER A 457 13.11 -15.44 1.07
N SER A 458 14.02 -14.66 0.47
CA SER A 458 13.85 -14.12 -0.86
C SER A 458 15.18 -14.03 -1.61
N VAL A 459 15.12 -14.10 -2.95
CA VAL A 459 16.25 -13.83 -3.84
C VAL A 459 16.90 -12.47 -3.62
N THR A 460 16.19 -11.53 -2.97
CA THR A 460 16.76 -10.25 -2.53
C THR A 460 17.99 -10.42 -1.64
N THR A 461 18.10 -11.53 -0.89
CA THR A 461 19.27 -11.83 -0.07
C THR A 461 20.50 -12.10 -0.93
N ASN A 462 20.33 -12.80 -2.05
CA ASN A 462 21.42 -13.25 -2.90
C ASN A 462 21.77 -12.23 -3.98
N ARG A 463 20.77 -11.74 -4.72
CA ARG A 463 20.97 -10.78 -5.83
C ARG A 463 20.94 -9.32 -5.37
N GLY A 464 20.38 -9.02 -4.19
CA GLY A 464 20.15 -7.66 -3.72
C GLY A 464 18.90 -7.03 -4.33
N ASN A 465 18.35 -6.01 -3.67
CA ASN A 465 17.35 -5.12 -4.26
C ASN A 465 17.43 -3.70 -3.67
N VAL A 466 17.25 -2.69 -4.52
CA VAL A 466 17.41 -1.27 -4.16
C VAL A 466 16.33 -0.85 -3.16
N GLY A 467 16.72 -0.15 -2.08
CA GLY A 467 15.79 0.33 -1.04
C GLY A 467 15.24 -0.77 -0.13
N GLN A 468 15.75 -1.99 -0.24
CA GLN A 468 15.36 -3.17 0.55
C GLN A 468 16.52 -3.71 1.40
N THR A 469 17.42 -2.82 1.81
CA THR A 469 18.60 -3.13 2.63
C THR A 469 18.23 -3.78 3.97
N ASN A 470 17.22 -3.25 4.67
CA ASN A 470 16.62 -3.86 5.87
C ASN A 470 15.97 -5.24 5.62
N TYR A 471 15.33 -5.43 4.47
CA TYR A 471 14.67 -6.70 4.09
C TYR A 471 15.67 -7.80 3.74
N GLY A 472 16.70 -7.48 2.95
CA GLY A 472 17.81 -8.39 2.65
C GLY A 472 18.55 -8.81 3.91
N TYR A 473 18.80 -7.88 4.84
CA TYR A 473 19.40 -8.17 6.14
C TYR A 473 18.58 -9.18 6.97
N ALA A 474 17.28 -8.95 7.14
CA ALA A 474 16.42 -9.81 7.94
C ALA A 474 16.27 -11.22 7.33
N ASN A 475 16.17 -11.32 6.01
CA ASN A 475 16.08 -12.59 5.30
C ASN A 475 17.38 -13.41 5.39
N SER A 476 18.54 -12.75 5.29
CA SER A 476 19.85 -13.40 5.48
C SER A 476 19.99 -14.03 6.87
N ILE A 477 19.39 -13.47 7.91
CA ILE A 477 19.44 -14.03 9.27
C ILE A 477 18.64 -15.33 9.36
N VAL A 478 17.44 -15.38 8.78
CA VAL A 478 16.61 -16.60 8.86
C VAL A 478 17.19 -17.77 8.07
N GLU A 479 17.93 -17.48 7.00
CA GLU A 479 18.74 -18.48 6.27
C GLU A 479 19.79 -19.10 7.19
N ARG A 480 20.56 -18.27 7.90
CA ARG A 480 21.58 -18.75 8.86
C ARG A 480 20.99 -19.55 10.03
N ILE A 481 19.77 -19.20 10.49
CA ILE A 481 19.09 -19.99 11.52
C ILE A 481 18.78 -21.39 11.01
N CYS A 482 18.27 -21.52 9.78
CA CYS A 482 17.95 -22.82 9.19
C CYS A 482 19.21 -23.67 8.96
N GLU A 483 20.27 -23.10 8.39
CA GLU A 483 21.56 -23.79 8.23
C GLU A 483 22.11 -24.30 9.57
N ARG A 484 22.00 -23.49 10.63
CA ARG A 484 22.42 -23.89 11.96
C ARG A 484 21.52 -24.99 12.55
N ARG A 485 20.23 -25.02 12.22
CA ARG A 485 19.34 -26.12 12.64
C ARG A 485 19.75 -27.42 11.95
N GLU A 486 19.99 -27.41 10.65
CA GLU A 486 20.46 -28.57 9.90
C GLU A 486 21.82 -29.07 10.42
N ALA A 487 22.76 -28.17 10.70
CA ALA A 487 24.05 -28.53 11.30
C ALA A 487 23.93 -29.18 12.69
N ASN A 488 22.82 -28.95 13.40
CA ASN A 488 22.50 -29.58 14.69
C ASN A 488 21.61 -30.83 14.54
N GLY A 489 21.37 -31.31 13.32
CA GLY A 489 20.49 -32.46 13.04
C GLY A 489 19.01 -32.17 13.27
N LEU A 490 18.59 -30.90 13.25
CA LEU A 490 17.19 -30.49 13.37
C LEU A 490 16.64 -30.09 12.00
N PRO A 491 15.32 -30.25 11.75
CA PRO A 491 14.72 -29.77 10.50
C PRO A 491 14.89 -28.25 10.42
N GLY A 492 15.27 -27.74 9.25
CA GLY A 492 15.44 -26.31 9.00
C GLY A 492 15.63 -26.00 7.51
N LEU A 493 14.57 -25.54 6.83
CA LEU A 493 14.62 -25.21 5.41
C LEU A 493 14.31 -23.72 5.21
N ALA A 494 15.28 -22.97 4.68
CA ALA A 494 15.06 -21.60 4.23
C ALA A 494 14.91 -21.57 2.70
N ILE A 495 13.75 -21.14 2.20
CA ILE A 495 13.50 -21.08 0.76
C ILE A 495 13.73 -19.64 0.29
N GLN A 496 14.76 -19.43 -0.54
CA GLN A 496 15.00 -18.15 -1.22
C GLN A 496 14.03 -17.99 -2.38
N TRP A 497 12.81 -17.55 -2.06
CA TRP A 497 11.82 -17.38 -3.11
C TRP A 497 12.21 -16.28 -4.08
N GLY A 498 12.13 -16.62 -5.37
CA GLY A 498 12.01 -15.64 -6.44
C GLY A 498 10.70 -14.88 -6.32
N VAL A 499 10.18 -14.44 -7.45
CA VAL A 499 8.98 -13.61 -7.44
C VAL A 499 7.73 -14.48 -7.32
N VAL A 500 7.24 -14.64 -6.10
CA VAL A 500 6.12 -15.55 -5.78
C VAL A 500 4.85 -15.14 -6.54
N GLY A 501 4.35 -16.07 -7.35
CA GLY A 501 3.13 -16.04 -8.19
C GLY A 501 1.79 -15.96 -7.46
N ASP A 502 0.71 -15.64 -8.20
CA ASP A 502 -0.73 -15.43 -7.88
C ASP A 502 -1.15 -14.69 -6.61
N VAL A 503 -0.47 -14.93 -5.50
CA VAL A 503 -0.75 -14.39 -4.16
C VAL A 503 0.47 -13.74 -3.52
N GLY A 504 1.65 -13.87 -4.13
CA GLY A 504 2.90 -13.33 -3.59
C GLY A 504 3.04 -11.82 -3.77
N VAL A 505 3.77 -11.20 -2.83
CA VAL A 505 3.93 -9.73 -2.74
C VAL A 505 4.48 -9.11 -4.03
N ALA A 506 5.24 -9.87 -4.81
CA ALA A 506 5.81 -9.37 -6.05
C ALA A 506 5.08 -9.85 -7.33
N TYR A 507 4.36 -10.97 -7.35
CA TYR A 507 3.43 -11.28 -8.48
C TYR A 507 2.29 -10.31 -8.53
N ASN A 508 1.76 -9.99 -7.36
CA ASN A 508 0.75 -8.96 -7.26
C ASN A 508 1.31 -7.58 -7.71
N ALA A 509 2.63 -7.38 -7.66
CA ALA A 509 3.27 -6.08 -7.85
C ALA A 509 3.58 -5.75 -9.30
N ALA A 510 4.04 -6.74 -10.06
CA ALA A 510 4.61 -6.51 -11.37
C ALA A 510 3.89 -7.25 -12.53
N GLY A 511 2.84 -8.02 -12.23
CA GLY A 511 2.06 -8.74 -13.24
C GLY A 511 2.87 -9.84 -13.96
N PRO A 512 2.24 -10.75 -14.72
CA PRO A 512 2.83 -12.05 -15.08
C PRO A 512 3.95 -12.02 -16.14
N ASN A 513 4.49 -10.84 -16.49
CA ASN A 513 5.64 -10.69 -17.39
C ASN A 513 6.81 -9.85 -16.83
N ALA A 514 6.73 -9.23 -15.64
CA ALA A 514 7.91 -8.48 -15.17
C ALA A 514 9.03 -9.40 -14.67
N GLU A 515 10.26 -8.95 -14.90
CA GLU A 515 11.44 -9.57 -14.32
C GLU A 515 11.80 -8.82 -13.03
N PHE A 516 12.00 -9.56 -11.94
CA PHE A 516 12.53 -8.99 -10.71
C PHE A 516 13.91 -9.61 -10.46
N CYS A 517 14.94 -8.78 -10.35
CA CYS A 517 16.33 -9.23 -10.26
C CYS A 517 16.76 -10.17 -11.42
N GLY A 518 16.16 -10.05 -12.61
CA GLY A 518 16.43 -10.91 -13.77
C GLY A 518 15.84 -12.33 -13.67
N LEU A 519 14.70 -12.48 -13.00
CA LEU A 519 13.94 -13.74 -12.88
C LEU A 519 12.46 -13.52 -13.24
N HIS A 520 11.87 -14.47 -13.97
CA HIS A 520 10.44 -14.53 -14.26
C HIS A 520 9.63 -15.21 -13.13
N TRP A 521 8.32 -15.06 -13.21
CA TRP A 521 7.30 -15.64 -12.31
C TRP A 521 7.28 -17.17 -12.32
N GLN A 522 6.84 -17.75 -11.21
CA GLN A 522 6.31 -19.11 -11.20
C GLN A 522 4.86 -19.06 -10.69
N LEU A 523 4.03 -20.08 -10.94
CA LEU A 523 2.64 -20.14 -10.45
C LEU A 523 2.60 -20.77 -9.03
N PRO A 524 1.68 -20.43 -8.11
CA PRO A 524 1.55 -21.01 -6.76
C PRO A 524 1.43 -22.53 -6.74
N GLY A 525 0.80 -23.13 -7.74
CA GLY A 525 0.79 -24.59 -7.89
C GLY A 525 2.20 -25.17 -8.03
N ILE A 526 3.09 -24.45 -8.71
CA ILE A 526 4.52 -24.77 -8.86
C ILE A 526 5.31 -24.43 -7.59
N TYR A 527 4.88 -23.44 -6.79
CA TYR A 527 5.47 -23.14 -5.48
C TYR A 527 5.14 -24.22 -4.45
N LEU A 528 3.89 -24.70 -4.40
CA LEU A 528 3.47 -25.79 -3.51
C LEU A 528 4.12 -27.11 -3.94
N GLN A 529 4.07 -27.46 -5.23
CA GLN A 529 4.78 -28.63 -5.75
C GLN A 529 6.31 -28.51 -5.60
N GLY A 530 6.89 -27.33 -5.80
CA GLY A 530 8.31 -27.08 -5.60
C GLY A 530 8.71 -27.13 -4.13
N ALA A 531 7.87 -26.63 -3.23
CA ALA A 531 8.06 -26.77 -1.78
C ALA A 531 7.92 -28.23 -1.35
N ASP A 532 6.94 -28.97 -1.87
CA ASP A 532 6.76 -30.40 -1.63
C ASP A 532 7.97 -31.18 -2.16
N ILE A 533 8.47 -30.87 -3.36
CA ILE A 533 9.68 -31.47 -3.95
C ILE A 533 10.91 -31.11 -3.11
N LEU A 534 11.08 -29.86 -2.66
CA LEU A 534 12.22 -29.45 -1.84
C LEU A 534 12.17 -30.07 -0.44
N VAL A 535 10.99 -30.19 0.16
CA VAL A 535 10.77 -30.90 1.42
C VAL A 535 10.99 -32.41 1.24
N PHE A 536 10.60 -32.98 0.10
CA PHE A 536 10.81 -34.38 -0.25
C PHE A 536 12.29 -34.70 -0.52
N LEU A 537 13.00 -33.83 -1.23
CA LEU A 537 14.43 -33.93 -1.48
C LEU A 537 15.24 -33.75 -0.19
N ASN A 538 14.83 -32.84 0.71
CA ASN A 538 15.50 -32.63 2.00
C ASN A 538 15.23 -33.76 3.01
N THR A 539 14.19 -34.59 2.80
CA THR A 539 13.86 -35.75 3.65
C THR A 539 14.48 -37.07 3.18
N GLY A 540 15.19 -37.08 2.04
CA GLY A 540 16.02 -38.23 1.61
C GLY A 540 15.23 -39.48 1.15
N ALA A 541 13.98 -39.35 0.73
CA ALA A 541 13.18 -40.48 0.26
C ALA A 541 13.64 -40.97 -1.14
N LYS A 542 14.23 -42.17 -1.18
CA LYS A 542 14.86 -42.76 -2.38
C LYS A 542 13.93 -43.45 -3.38
N ASP A 543 12.63 -43.58 -3.12
CA ASP A 543 11.74 -44.35 -4.01
C ASP A 543 10.34 -43.74 -4.08
N CYS A 544 9.99 -43.17 -5.25
CA CYS A 544 8.68 -43.31 -5.91
C CYS A 544 8.65 -42.49 -7.21
N SER A 545 8.47 -43.17 -8.34
CA SER A 545 8.23 -42.58 -9.66
C SER A 545 6.84 -41.94 -9.71
N VAL A 546 6.77 -40.61 -9.79
CA VAL A 546 5.51 -39.90 -10.06
C VAL A 546 5.40 -39.65 -11.56
N ASN A 547 4.52 -40.42 -12.23
CA ASN A 547 4.05 -40.13 -13.58
C ASN A 547 3.11 -38.92 -13.53
N ILE A 548 3.41 -37.87 -14.30
CA ILE A 548 2.57 -36.68 -14.42
C ILE A 548 1.97 -36.69 -15.84
N SER A 549 0.65 -36.82 -15.92
CA SER A 549 -0.19 -36.58 -17.11
C SER A 549 -0.84 -35.21 -17.02
#